data_AF-A0A7V9Q531-F1
#
_entry.id   AF-A0A7V9Q531-F1
#
_cell.length_a   1.000
_cell.length_b   1.000
_cell.length_c   1.000
_cell.angle_alpha   90.00
_cell.angle_beta   90.00
_cell.angle_gamma   90.00
#
_symmetry.space_group_name_H-M   'P 1'
#
loop_
_entity.id
_entity.type
_entity.pdbx_description
1 polymer ?
#
loop_
_entity_poly.entity_id
_entity_poly.type
_entity_poly.pdbx_seq_one_letter_code
_entity_poly.pdbx_strand_id
1 'polypeptide(L)' 'QMEESDFREVENDARPDASPAVRARRERLESLRLSRSRTLAQLERATGQAHREMLARTLRALENEIADLD' A
#
# COMPACT_ATOMS: atom_id res chain seq x y z
N GLN A 1 -37.28 -41.22 0.87
CA GLN A 1 -36.97 -40.03 1.68
C GLN A 1 -35.97 -39.23 0.87
N MET A 2 -36.48 -38.20 0.19
CA MET A 2 -35.71 -37.17 -0.48
C MET A 2 -35.79 -35.96 0.45
N GLU A 3 -34.69 -35.60 1.11
CA GLU A 3 -34.47 -34.30 1.74
C GLU A 3 -33.01 -33.95 1.40
N GLU A 4 -32.88 -33.18 0.33
CA GLU A 4 -32.49 -31.77 0.38
C GLU A 4 -30.97 -31.62 0.54
N SER A 5 -30.34 -31.68 -0.64
CA SER A 5 -29.02 -31.16 -0.91
C SER A 5 -29.07 -29.63 -0.83
N ASP A 6 -29.02 -29.08 0.37
CA ASP A 6 -29.13 -27.64 0.56
C ASP A 6 -28.13 -27.11 1.60
N PHE A 7 -26.84 -27.12 1.22
CA PHE A 7 -25.83 -26.20 1.77
C PHE A 7 -24.76 -25.92 0.71
N ARG A 8 -25.20 -25.53 -0.49
CA ARG A 8 -24.38 -24.67 -1.36
C ARG A 8 -24.90 -23.25 -1.16
N GLU A 9 -23.96 -22.32 -1.07
CA GLU A 9 -24.15 -20.86 -0.92
C GLU A 9 -24.37 -20.35 0.51
N VAL A 10 -23.25 -20.13 1.21
CA VAL A 10 -22.96 -18.76 1.67
C VAL A 10 -21.50 -18.45 1.35
N GLU A 11 -21.30 -18.01 0.12
CA GLU A 11 -20.19 -17.16 -0.30
C GLU A 11 -20.15 -15.94 0.64
N ASN A 12 -19.17 -15.90 1.54
CA ASN A 12 -18.88 -14.70 2.33
C ASN A 12 -17.37 -14.60 2.56
N ASP A 13 -16.66 -14.36 1.45
CA ASP A 13 -15.65 -13.31 1.21
C ASP A 13 -14.71 -12.84 2.34
N ALA A 14 -14.51 -13.62 3.38
CA ALA A 14 -13.45 -13.43 4.36
C ALA A 14 -12.24 -14.21 3.86
N ARG A 15 -11.38 -13.60 3.03
CA ARG A 15 -10.08 -14.20 2.71
C ARG A 15 -9.37 -14.55 4.03
N PRO A 16 -9.18 -15.84 4.36
CA PRO A 16 -8.43 -16.22 5.53
C PRO A 16 -6.94 -16.01 5.23
N ASP A 17 -6.18 -15.60 6.24
CA ASP A 17 -4.72 -15.77 6.29
C ASP A 17 -3.83 -14.88 5.38
N ALA A 18 -3.93 -13.56 5.53
CA ALA A 18 -2.67 -12.81 5.50
C ALA A 18 -1.95 -13.07 6.83
N SER A 19 -0.83 -13.81 6.80
CA SER A 19 0.04 -13.97 7.97
C SER A 19 0.39 -12.59 8.56
N PRO A 20 0.73 -12.48 9.86
CA PRO A 20 1.10 -11.20 10.46
C PRO A 20 2.17 -10.44 9.65
N ALA A 21 3.12 -11.17 9.06
CA ALA A 21 4.15 -10.60 8.18
C ALA A 21 3.56 -10.02 6.87
N VAL A 22 2.60 -10.70 6.25
CA VAL A 22 1.92 -10.20 5.04
C VAL A 22 1.08 -8.96 5.35
N ARG A 23 0.40 -8.92 6.50
CA ARG A 23 -0.33 -7.72 6.94
C ARG A 23 0.60 -6.55 7.18
N ALA A 24 1.69 -6.75 7.93
CA ALA A 24 2.70 -5.73 8.18
C ALA A 24 3.33 -5.19 6.88
N ARG A 25 3.63 -6.08 5.92
CA ARG A 25 4.13 -5.68 4.58
C ARG A 25 3.13 -4.76 3.88
N ARG A 26 1.85 -5.12 3.86
CA ARG A 26 0.79 -4.29 3.23
C ARG A 26 0.63 -2.94 3.92
N GLU A 27 0.57 -2.92 5.25
CA GLU A 27 0.47 -1.68 6.02
C GLU A 27 1.66 -0.75 5.76
N ARG A 28 2.87 -1.31 5.70
CA ARG A 28 4.08 -0.55 5.35
C ARG A 28 4.00 0.01 3.94
N LEU A 29 3.62 -0.81 2.96
CA LEU A 29 3.48 -0.42 1.57
C LEU A 29 2.47 0.73 1.40
N GLU A 30 1.30 0.64 2.04
CA GLU A 30 0.30 1.72 2.01
C GLU A 30 0.82 3.01 2.67
N SER A 31 1.54 2.88 3.78
CA SER A 31 2.18 4.02 4.44
C SER A 31 3.22 4.70 3.55
N LEU A 32 4.01 3.92 2.81
CA LEU A 32 4.99 4.43 1.85
C LEU A 32 4.31 5.10 0.66
N ARG A 33 3.25 4.50 0.09
CA ARG A 33 2.47 5.09 -1.01
C ARG A 33 1.87 6.44 -0.62
N LEU A 34 1.31 6.53 0.59
CA LEU A 34 0.80 7.80 1.13
C LEU A 34 1.91 8.84 1.28
N SER A 35 3.07 8.43 1.80
CA SER A 35 4.23 9.31 1.97
C SER A 35 4.75 9.82 0.62
N ARG A 36 4.86 8.93 -0.38
CA ARG A 36 5.25 9.25 -1.76
C ARG A 36 4.33 10.30 -2.36
N SER A 37 3.01 10.09 -2.25
CA SER A 37 2.00 11.04 -2.73
C SER A 37 2.16 12.43 -2.09
N ARG A 38 2.36 12.49 -0.77
CA ARG A 38 2.57 13.75 -0.05
C ARG A 38 3.86 14.44 -0.48
N THR A 39 4.97 13.72 -0.60
CA THR A 39 6.26 14.26 -1.03
C THR A 39 6.19 14.80 -2.46
N LEU A 40 5.50 14.10 -3.36
CA LEU A 40 5.27 14.58 -4.73
C LEU A 40 4.48 15.89 -4.73
N ALA A 41 3.37 15.96 -3.99
CA ALA A 41 2.58 17.18 -3.88
C ALA A 41 3.33 18.35 -3.21
N GLN A 42 4.29 18.06 -2.32
CA GLN A 42 5.19 19.09 -1.78
C GLN A 42 6.20 19.56 -2.84
N LEU A 43 6.75 18.64 -3.64
CA LEU A 43 7.71 18.95 -4.70
C LEU A 43 7.10 19.85 -5.77
N GLU A 44 5.84 19.58 -6.16
CA GLU A 44 5.09 20.39 -7.12
C GLU A 44 4.89 21.84 -6.65
N ARG A 45 4.78 22.07 -5.34
CA ARG A 45 4.57 23.39 -4.74
C ARG A 45 5.86 24.08 -4.28
N ALA A 46 6.98 23.36 -4.24
CA ALA A 46 8.24 23.87 -3.73
C ALA A 46 8.88 24.86 -4.73
N THR A 47 9.17 26.07 -4.25
CA THR A 47 9.80 27.14 -5.07
C THR A 47 11.31 27.23 -4.89
N GLY A 48 11.84 26.79 -3.74
CA GLY A 48 13.27 26.84 -3.44
C GLY A 48 14.03 25.64 -4.00
N GLN A 49 15.13 25.89 -4.74
CA GLN A 49 15.94 24.84 -5.38
C GLN A 49 16.44 23.78 -4.39
N ALA A 50 17.01 24.18 -3.26
CA ALA A 50 17.51 23.26 -2.24
C ALA A 50 16.38 22.37 -1.66
N HIS A 51 15.18 22.93 -1.46
CA HIS A 51 14.03 22.18 -0.98
C HIS A 51 13.53 21.19 -2.03
N ARG A 52 13.46 21.60 -3.30
CA ARG A 52 13.10 20.71 -4.42
C ARG A 52 14.07 19.54 -4.54
N GLU A 53 15.37 19.78 -4.43
CA GLU A 53 16.38 18.72 -4.47
C GLU A 53 16.26 17.76 -3.30
N MET A 54 16.00 18.26 -2.09
CA MET A 54 15.74 17.43 -0.93
C MET A 54 14.50 16.55 -1.16
N LEU A 55 13.38 17.14 -1.57
CA LEU A 55 12.12 16.42 -1.83
C LEU A 55 12.28 15.38 -2.96
N ALA A 56 13.04 15.69 -4.01
CA ALA A 56 13.32 14.74 -5.08
C ALA A 56 14.15 13.54 -4.61
N ARG A 57 15.15 13.76 -3.74
CA ARG A 57 15.93 12.67 -3.12
C ARG A 57 15.04 11.81 -2.22
N THR A 58 14.19 12.43 -1.40
CA THR A 58 13.22 11.73 -0.56
C THR A 58 12.23 10.91 -1.39
N LEU A 59 11.72 11.48 -2.49
CA LEU A 59 10.78 10.80 -3.38
C LEU A 59 11.42 9.54 -3.98
N ARG A 60 12.66 9.64 -4.48
CA ARG A 60 13.39 8.49 -5.01
C ARG A 60 13.63 7.41 -3.94
N ALA A 61 13.95 7.80 -2.71
CA ALA A 61 14.14 6.84 -1.61
C ALA A 61 12.84 6.07 -1.30
N LEU A 62 11.70 6.78 -1.26
CA LEU A 62 10.38 6.16 -1.06
C LEU A 62 10.01 5.23 -2.22
N GLU A 63 10.29 5.62 -3.46
CA GLU A 63 10.04 4.80 -4.64
C GLU A 63 10.86 3.50 -4.64
N ASN A 64 12.13 3.57 -4.22
CA ASN A 64 12.95 2.38 -4.06
C ASN A 64 12.41 1.45 -2.96
N GLU A 65 12.03 2.00 -1.79
CA GLU A 65 11.49 1.17 -0.70
C GLU A 65 10.14 0.53 -1.09
N ILE A 66 9.31 1.22 -1.88
CA ILE A 66 8.08 0.64 -2.44
C ILE A 66 8.42 -0.50 -3.40
N ALA A 67 9.39 -0.31 -4.29
CA ALA A 67 9.79 -1.34 -5.26
C ALA A 67 10.36 -2.60 -4.58
N ASP A 68 11.06 -2.44 -3.44
CA ASP A 68 11.55 -3.56 -2.63
C ASP A 68 10.41 -4.33 -1.90
N LEU A 69 9.25 -3.67 -1.73
CA LEU A 69 8.10 -4.18 -1.00
C LEU A 69 6.87 -4.51 -1.87
N ASP A 70 6.94 -4.35 -3.20
CA ASP A 70 5.91 -4.83 -4.13
C ASP A 70 6.28 -6.24 -4.60
#